data_AF-A0A1V3WY31-F1
#
_entry.id   AF-A0A1V3WY31-F1
#
_cell.length_a   1.000
_cell.length_b   1.000
_cell.length_c   1.000
_cell.angle_alpha   90.00
_cell.angle_beta   90.00
_cell.angle_gamma   90.00
#
_symmetry.space_group_name_H-M   'P 1'
#
loop_
_entity.id
_entity.type
_entity.pdbx_description
1 polymer ?
#
loop_
_entity_poly.entity_id
_entity_poly.type
_entity_poly.pdbx_seq_one_letter_code
_entity_poly.pdbx_strand_id
1 'polypeptide(L)'
;MLLAQAAPEVATRSPQRRLGGCAATRVRRLPAGQRRPGWALVGDAAYYKDPITAHGITDALRDAELLARAVLAAPHGGQAQLDTLHDYQHTRDRLSEQLFNITERIAGYRWDLCELREHLRQLSRAMRPEVDELLGLDDPNRESLLTG
;
A
#
# COMPACT_ATOMS: atom_id res chain seq x y z
N MET A 1 7.29 17.60 24.71
CA MET A 1 7.95 16.81 23.65
C MET A 1 7.75 15.33 23.96
N LEU A 2 7.43 14.46 22.99
CA LEU A 2 6.94 13.08 23.18
C LEU A 2 7.54 12.29 24.37
N LEU A 3 8.86 12.29 24.51
CA LEU A 3 9.58 11.65 25.62
C LEU A 3 9.14 12.18 26.99
N ALA A 4 8.91 13.49 27.13
CA ALA A 4 8.41 14.09 28.37
C ALA A 4 6.97 13.71 28.70
N GLN A 5 6.17 13.27 27.72
CA GLN A 5 4.81 12.77 27.94
C GLN A 5 4.77 11.27 28.23
N ALA A 6 5.61 10.48 27.55
CA ALA A 6 5.62 9.02 27.68
C ALA A 6 6.53 8.50 28.81
N ALA A 7 7.65 9.18 29.06
CA ALA A 7 8.71 8.76 29.98
C ALA A 7 9.48 9.98 30.54
N PRO A 8 8.88 10.76 31.46
CA PRO A 8 9.44 12.02 31.95
C PRO A 8 10.82 11.86 32.62
N GLU A 9 11.05 10.74 33.31
CA GLU A 9 12.33 10.37 33.91
C GLU A 9 13.46 10.18 32.88
N VAL A 10 13.14 9.76 31.65
CA VAL A 10 14.11 9.59 30.55
C VAL A 10 14.35 10.90 29.82
N ALA A 11 13.31 11.74 29.71
CA ALA A 11 13.36 13.02 29.01
C ALA A 11 14.35 14.02 29.64
N THR A 12 14.56 13.94 30.95
CA THR A 12 15.52 14.80 31.69
C THR A 12 16.98 14.42 31.45
N ARG A 13 17.25 13.22 30.93
CA ARG A 13 18.61 12.65 30.78
C ARG A 13 19.09 12.54 29.33
N SER A 14 18.25 12.88 28.36
CA SER A 14 18.54 12.66 26.94
C SER A 14 18.48 13.96 26.12
N PRO A 15 19.46 14.24 25.23
CA PRO A 15 19.34 15.32 24.27
C PRO A 15 18.14 15.05 23.37
N GLN A 16 17.20 15.99 23.37
CA GLN A 16 15.95 15.90 22.62
C GLN A 16 16.22 16.04 21.11
N ARG A 17 16.36 14.91 20.41
CA ARG A 17 16.48 14.86 18.94
C ARG A 17 15.20 14.28 18.34
N ARG A 18 14.71 14.90 17.25
CA ARG A 18 13.60 14.30 16.48
C ARG A 18 14.12 13.03 15.81
N LEU A 19 13.35 11.96 15.89
CA LEU A 19 13.56 10.78 15.07
C LEU A 19 13.31 11.17 13.60
N GLY A 20 14.24 10.79 12.72
CA GLY A 20 14.05 10.86 11.28
C GLY A 20 13.62 9.49 10.76
N GLY A 21 12.68 9.48 9.82
CA GLY A 21 12.32 8.25 9.10
C GLY A 21 13.42 7.78 8.14
N CYS A 22 13.19 6.65 7.48
CA CYS A 22 14.11 6.16 6.46
C CYS A 22 14.23 7.19 5.32
N ALA A 23 15.46 7.57 4.98
CA ALA A 23 15.77 8.60 3.97
C ALA A 23 15.60 8.12 2.51
N ALA A 24 15.03 6.93 2.30
CA ALA A 24 14.73 6.44 0.95
C ALA A 24 13.66 7.34 0.33
N THR A 25 13.91 7.82 -0.89
CA THR A 25 12.97 8.64 -1.64
C THR A 25 11.65 7.89 -1.77
N ARG A 26 10.61 8.43 -1.14
CA ARG A 26 9.29 7.82 -1.06
C ARG A 26 8.58 8.11 -2.38
N VAL A 27 8.56 7.12 -3.27
CA VAL A 27 8.06 7.27 -4.63
C VAL A 27 6.87 6.34 -4.82
N ARG A 28 5.70 6.94 -4.98
CA ARG A 28 4.62 6.30 -5.73
C ARG A 28 4.91 6.61 -7.19
N ARG A 29 5.18 5.59 -8.03
CA ARG A 29 5.33 5.84 -9.47
C ARG A 29 3.97 6.33 -9.96
N LEU A 30 3.87 7.62 -10.27
CA LEU A 30 2.68 8.22 -10.89
C LEU A 30 2.34 7.43 -12.16
N PRO A 31 1.05 7.37 -12.56
CA PRO A 31 0.56 6.54 -13.68
C PRO A 31 1.25 6.80 -15.03
N ALA A 32 2.04 7.87 -15.15
CA ALA A 32 2.82 8.19 -16.33
C ALA A 32 4.02 7.23 -16.61
N GLY A 33 4.53 6.51 -15.59
CA GLY A 33 5.73 5.67 -15.74
C GLY A 33 5.53 4.34 -16.49
N GLN A 34 4.28 3.90 -16.69
CA GLN A 34 3.92 2.55 -17.16
C GLN A 34 3.24 2.53 -18.53
N ARG A 35 3.40 3.55 -19.36
CA ARG A 35 2.85 3.55 -20.74
C ARG A 35 3.60 2.62 -21.71
N ARG A 36 4.16 1.49 -21.25
CA ARG A 36 4.64 0.43 -22.15
C ARG A 36 3.54 -0.63 -22.22
N PRO A 37 2.86 -0.78 -23.36
CA PRO A 37 1.85 -1.83 -23.54
C PRO A 37 2.39 -3.19 -23.11
N GLY A 38 1.61 -3.92 -22.30
CA GLY A 38 1.97 -5.27 -21.83
C GLY A 38 2.88 -5.34 -20.60
N TRP A 39 3.23 -4.22 -19.96
CA TRP A 39 3.97 -4.22 -18.69
C TRP A 39 3.06 -3.96 -17.50
N ALA A 40 3.24 -4.73 -16.43
CA ALA A 40 2.60 -4.50 -15.14
C ALA A 40 3.66 -4.41 -14.04
N LEU A 41 3.46 -3.52 -13.07
CA LEU A 41 4.31 -3.40 -11.89
C LEU A 41 3.66 -4.05 -10.67
N VAL A 42 4.48 -4.66 -9.83
CA VAL A 42 4.08 -5.33 -8.58
C VAL A 42 4.98 -4.89 -7.42
N GLY A 43 4.42 -4.80 -6.20
CA GLY A 43 5.17 -4.52 -4.98
C GLY A 43 6.00 -3.23 -5.04
N ASP A 44 7.22 -3.27 -4.50
CA ASP A 44 8.11 -2.11 -4.43
C ASP A 44 8.47 -1.50 -5.80
N ALA A 45 8.30 -2.25 -6.90
CA ALA A 45 8.46 -1.68 -8.23
C ALA A 45 7.37 -0.63 -8.52
N ALA A 46 6.14 -0.85 -8.06
CA ALA A 46 4.99 0.04 -8.26
C ALA A 46 5.01 1.25 -7.33
N TYR A 47 5.27 1.04 -6.05
CA TYR A 47 5.38 2.10 -5.04
C TYR A 47 6.18 1.59 -3.86
N TYR A 48 6.93 2.47 -3.20
CA TYR A 48 7.72 2.11 -2.02
C TYR A 48 7.22 2.91 -0.80
N LYS A 49 6.88 2.20 0.29
CA LYS A 49 6.47 2.75 1.59
C LYS A 49 7.62 2.68 2.59
N ASP A 50 7.63 3.54 3.59
CA ASP A 50 8.56 3.42 4.72
C ASP A 50 8.38 2.05 5.42
N PRO A 51 9.46 1.29 5.71
CA PRO A 51 9.38 -0.06 6.26
C PRO A 51 8.84 -0.12 7.69
N ILE A 52 8.58 1.03 8.35
CA ILE A 52 8.06 1.11 9.72
C ILE A 52 6.78 0.30 9.98
N THR A 53 5.98 0.02 8.93
CA THR A 53 4.74 -0.77 9.02
C THR A 53 4.93 -2.25 8.68
N ALA A 54 6.11 -2.67 8.22
CA ALA A 54 6.42 -4.03 7.78
C ALA A 54 5.46 -4.62 6.73
N HIS A 55 4.81 -3.78 5.92
CA HIS A 55 3.75 -4.21 4.98
C HIS A 55 4.21 -4.53 3.56
N GLY A 56 5.51 -4.38 3.25
CA GLY A 56 6.02 -4.54 1.87
C GLY A 56 5.87 -5.96 1.29
N ILE A 57 6.03 -7.01 2.10
CA ILE A 57 5.81 -8.40 1.65
C ILE A 57 4.33 -8.63 1.34
N THR A 58 3.43 -8.10 2.18
CA THR A 58 1.98 -8.18 1.97
C THR A 58 1.57 -7.52 0.66
N ASP A 59 2.07 -6.31 0.40
CA ASP A 59 1.85 -5.58 -0.85
C ASP A 59 2.31 -6.41 -2.06
N ALA A 60 3.53 -6.97 -2.00
CA ALA A 60 4.09 -7.75 -3.11
C ALA A 60 3.28 -9.02 -3.42
N LEU A 61 2.84 -9.75 -2.38
CA LEU A 61 2.06 -10.98 -2.55
C LEU A 61 0.65 -10.68 -3.08
N ARG A 62 -0.02 -9.66 -2.53
CA ARG A 62 -1.33 -9.22 -3.03
C ARG A 62 -1.26 -8.78 -4.49
N ASP A 63 -0.25 -7.98 -4.84
CA ASP A 63 -0.07 -7.49 -6.21
C ASP A 63 0.21 -8.63 -7.20
N ALA A 64 0.98 -9.64 -6.78
CA ALA A 64 1.23 -10.84 -7.58
C ALA A 64 -0.05 -11.65 -7.84
N GLU A 65 -0.88 -11.86 -6.81
CA GLU A 65 -2.14 -12.59 -6.92
C GLU A 65 -3.13 -11.87 -7.85
N LEU A 66 -3.32 -10.57 -7.66
CA LEU A 66 -4.22 -9.77 -8.49
C LEU A 66 -3.75 -9.76 -9.96
N LEU A 67 -2.44 -9.64 -10.20
CA LEU A 67 -1.89 -9.66 -11.54
C LEU A 67 -2.03 -11.04 -12.21
N ALA A 68 -1.76 -12.12 -11.48
CA ALA A 68 -1.86 -13.48 -12.00
C ALA A 68 -3.29 -13.76 -12.51
N ARG A 69 -4.31 -13.40 -11.73
CA ARG A 69 -5.72 -13.55 -12.12
C ARG A 69 -6.09 -12.67 -13.31
N ALA A 70 -5.64 -11.41 -13.31
CA ALA A 70 -5.85 -10.52 -14.44
C ALA A 70 -5.25 -11.10 -15.73
N VAL A 71 -4.04 -11.65 -15.69
CA VAL A 71 -3.40 -12.28 -16.86
C VAL A 71 -4.13 -13.54 -17.31
N LEU A 72 -4.63 -14.36 -16.39
CA LEU A 72 -5.38 -15.58 -16.72
C LEU A 72 -6.76 -15.29 -17.32
N ALA A 73 -7.43 -14.22 -16.87
CA ALA A 73 -8.72 -13.81 -17.39
C ALA A 73 -8.62 -12.97 -18.69
N ALA A 74 -7.47 -12.34 -18.94
CA ALA A 74 -7.29 -11.44 -20.07
C ALA A 74 -7.36 -12.18 -21.42
N PRO A 75 -8.08 -11.63 -22.41
CA PRO A 75 -7.97 -12.07 -23.80
C PRO A 75 -6.52 -11.98 -24.31
N HIS A 76 -6.15 -12.85 -25.24
CA HIS A 76 -4.81 -12.84 -25.82
C HIS A 76 -4.62 -11.65 -26.77
N GLY A 77 -3.77 -10.71 -26.37
CA GLY A 77 -3.37 -9.58 -27.20
C GLY A 77 -4.43 -8.49 -27.36
N GLY A 78 -4.02 -7.40 -27.98
CA GLY A 78 -4.90 -6.29 -28.33
C GLY A 78 -5.35 -5.44 -27.13
N GLN A 79 -6.37 -4.61 -27.37
CA GLN A 79 -6.83 -3.62 -26.40
C GLN A 79 -7.45 -4.28 -25.16
N ALA A 80 -8.22 -5.36 -25.32
CA ALA A 80 -8.87 -6.04 -24.20
C ALA A 80 -7.87 -6.61 -23.17
N GLN A 81 -6.69 -7.07 -23.63
CA GLN A 81 -5.62 -7.47 -22.73
C GLN A 81 -5.08 -6.28 -21.93
N LEU A 82 -4.89 -5.14 -22.60
CA LEU A 82 -4.39 -3.92 -21.97
C LEU A 82 -5.40 -3.36 -20.96
N ASP A 83 -6.69 -3.44 -21.26
CA ASP A 83 -7.77 -3.01 -20.37
C ASP A 83 -7.78 -3.85 -19.09
N THR A 84 -7.59 -5.17 -19.21
CA THR A 84 -7.51 -6.06 -18.03
C THR A 84 -6.31 -5.73 -17.12
N LEU A 85 -5.14 -5.42 -17.71
CA LEU A 85 -3.96 -4.97 -16.94
C LEU A 85 -4.17 -3.59 -16.31
N HIS A 86 -4.96 -2.73 -16.95
CA HIS A 86 -5.34 -1.43 -16.41
C HIS A 86 -6.28 -1.57 -15.21
N ASP A 87 -7.23 -2.51 -15.25
CA ASP A 87 -8.13 -2.81 -14.13
C ASP A 87 -7.38 -3.39 -12.92
N TYR A 88 -6.39 -4.26 -13.17
CA TYR A 88 -5.43 -4.69 -12.15
C TYR A 88 -4.76 -3.49 -11.49
N GLN A 89 -4.19 -2.58 -12.29
CA GLN A 89 -3.50 -1.41 -11.79
C GLN A 89 -4.43 -0.50 -10.95
N HIS A 90 -5.66 -0.27 -11.42
CA HIS A 90 -6.65 0.50 -10.68
C HIS A 90 -6.97 -0.13 -9.33
N THR A 91 -7.16 -1.45 -9.30
CA THR A 91 -7.44 -2.19 -8.07
C THR A 91 -6.27 -2.08 -7.09
N ARG A 92 -5.04 -2.34 -7.56
CA ARG A 92 -3.82 -2.19 -6.77
C ARG A 92 -3.69 -0.79 -6.18
N ASP A 93 -3.86 0.25 -7.00
CA ASP A 93 -3.66 1.64 -6.61
C ASP A 93 -4.72 2.07 -5.58
N ARG A 94 -5.97 1.65 -5.76
CA ARG A 94 -7.07 1.89 -4.79
C ARG A 94 -6.77 1.27 -3.43
N LEU A 95 -6.32 0.01 -3.41
CA LEU A 95 -6.02 -0.71 -2.15
C LEU A 95 -4.80 -0.11 -1.43
N SER A 96 -3.82 0.36 -2.18
CA SER A 96 -2.55 0.82 -1.62
C SER A 96 -2.56 2.27 -1.14
N GLU A 97 -3.46 3.11 -1.66
CA GLU A 97 -3.41 4.56 -1.48
C GLU A 97 -3.57 5.00 -0.03
N GLN A 98 -4.60 4.52 0.67
CA GLN A 98 -4.82 4.90 2.07
C GLN A 98 -3.69 4.41 2.97
N LEU A 99 -3.26 3.15 2.77
CA LEU A 99 -2.20 2.56 3.56
C LEU A 99 -0.86 3.26 3.34
N PHE A 100 -0.57 3.66 2.10
CA PHE A 100 0.59 4.50 1.76
C PHE A 100 0.52 5.82 2.53
N ASN A 101 -0.57 6.58 2.38
CA ASN A 101 -0.71 7.90 2.98
C ASN A 101 -0.63 7.87 4.52
N ILE A 102 -1.17 6.85 5.17
CA ILE A 102 -1.10 6.72 6.64
C ILE A 102 0.31 6.32 7.08
N THR A 103 0.95 5.38 6.39
CA THR A 103 2.35 5.02 6.62
C THR A 103 3.25 6.25 6.53
N GLU A 104 3.03 7.11 5.54
CA GLU A 104 3.78 8.35 5.36
C GLU A 104 3.65 9.30 6.56
N ARG A 105 2.44 9.42 7.12
CA ARG A 105 2.17 10.27 8.30
C ARG A 105 2.86 9.72 9.54
N ILE A 106 2.80 8.41 9.77
CA ILE A 106 3.47 7.73 10.89
C ILE A 106 4.98 7.90 10.76
N ALA A 107 5.52 7.61 9.58
CA ALA A 107 6.95 7.69 9.28
C ALA A 107 7.49 9.13 9.21
N GLY A 108 6.62 10.14 9.24
CA GLY A 108 7.00 11.54 9.28
C GLY A 108 7.44 12.03 10.65
N TYR A 109 7.16 11.29 11.73
CA TYR A 109 7.50 11.65 13.12
C TYR A 109 7.06 13.07 13.54
N ARG A 110 6.01 13.59 12.89
CA ARG A 110 5.43 14.93 13.10
C ARG A 110 4.05 14.80 13.74
N TRP A 111 3.99 14.08 14.85
CA TRP A 111 2.76 13.77 15.57
C TRP A 111 2.97 13.79 17.08
N ASP A 112 1.90 13.96 17.85
CA ASP A 112 1.83 13.63 19.28
C ASP A 112 1.29 12.21 19.53
N LEU A 113 1.26 11.77 20.80
CA LEU A 113 0.80 10.41 21.16
C LEU A 113 -0.68 10.16 20.81
N CYS A 114 -1.53 11.18 20.90
CA CYS A 114 -2.94 11.05 20.56
C CYS A 114 -3.11 10.88 19.05
N GLU A 115 -2.39 11.68 18.26
CA GLU A 115 -2.35 11.59 16.80
C GLU A 115 -1.77 10.26 16.33
N LEU A 116 -0.66 9.77 16.91
CA LEU A 116 -0.09 8.47 16.58
C LEU A 116 -1.09 7.34 16.81
N ARG A 117 -1.76 7.35 17.97
CA ARG A 117 -2.75 6.32 18.30
C ARG A 117 -3.87 6.29 17.26
N GLU A 118 -4.29 7.46 16.79
CA GLU A 118 -5.29 7.56 15.73
C GLU A 118 -4.74 7.08 14.38
N HIS A 119 -3.50 7.44 14.01
CA HIS A 119 -2.87 6.95 12.78
C HIS A 119 -2.75 5.42 12.78
N LEU A 120 -2.37 4.79 13.90
CA LEU A 120 -2.28 3.33 14.01
C LEU A 120 -3.65 2.66 13.87
N ARG A 121 -4.72 3.27 14.39
CA ARG A 121 -6.10 2.79 14.19
C ARG A 121 -6.53 2.92 12.74
N GLN A 122 -6.19 4.03 12.09
CA GLN A 122 -6.45 4.25 10.67
C GLN A 122 -5.69 3.23 9.82
N LEU A 123 -4.42 2.96 10.14
CA LEU A 123 -3.59 1.97 9.47
C LEU A 123 -4.25 0.58 9.52
N SER A 124 -4.65 0.14 10.72
CA SER A 124 -5.35 -1.14 10.91
C SER A 124 -6.66 -1.22 10.11
N ARG A 125 -7.43 -0.12 10.06
CA ARG A 125 -8.66 -0.07 9.24
C ARG A 125 -8.36 -0.14 7.74
N ALA A 126 -7.28 0.51 7.29
CA ALA A 126 -6.88 0.56 5.88
C ALA A 126 -6.37 -0.79 5.35
N MET A 127 -6.01 -1.74 6.21
CA MET A 127 -5.67 -3.12 5.81
C MET A 127 -6.92 -3.95 5.46
N ARG A 128 -8.11 -3.60 6.00
CA ARG A 128 -9.34 -4.40 5.78
C ARG A 128 -9.73 -4.54 4.30
N PRO A 129 -9.74 -3.47 3.49
CA PRO A 129 -10.06 -3.61 2.07
C PRO A 129 -9.15 -4.56 1.31
N GLU A 130 -7.87 -4.68 1.70
CA GLU A 130 -6.93 -5.62 1.07
C GLU A 130 -7.36 -7.07 1.34
N VAL A 131 -7.72 -7.36 2.59
CA VAL A 131 -8.19 -8.68 3.01
C VAL A 131 -9.54 -9.00 2.37
N ASP A 132 -10.48 -8.06 2.40
CA ASP A 132 -11.82 -8.23 1.82
C ASP A 132 -11.73 -8.50 0.31
N GLU A 133 -10.84 -7.79 -0.39
CA GLU A 133 -10.61 -8.02 -1.83
C GLU A 133 -10.07 -9.42 -2.08
N LEU A 134 -9.04 -9.85 -1.34
CA LEU A 134 -8.44 -11.17 -1.49
C LEU A 134 -9.42 -12.30 -1.20
N LEU A 135 -10.22 -12.17 -0.13
CA LEU A 135 -11.27 -13.15 0.19
C LEU A 135 -12.36 -13.19 -0.88
N GLY A 136 -12.65 -12.05 -1.53
CA GLY A 136 -13.59 -11.97 -2.63
C GLY A 136 -13.07 -12.53 -3.96
N LEU A 137 -11.78 -12.85 -4.08
CA LEU A 137 -11.23 -13.50 -5.29
C LEU A 137 -11.66 -14.97 -5.40
N ASP A 138 -11.95 -15.62 -4.28
CA ASP A 138 -12.38 -17.02 -4.24
C ASP A 138 -13.91 -17.17 -4.30
N ASP A 139 -14.66 -16.07 -4.45
CA ASP A 139 -16.11 -16.11 -4.63
C ASP A 139 -16.46 -16.54 -6.07
N PRO A 140 -17.03 -17.73 -6.28
CA PRO A 140 -17.35 -18.25 -7.62
C PRO A 140 -18.39 -17.39 -8.35
N ASN A 141 -19.17 -16.56 -7.65
CA ASN A 141 -20.13 -15.65 -8.27
C ASN A 141 -19.45 -14.45 -8.95
N ARG A 142 -18.20 -14.14 -8.59
CA ARG A 142 -17.44 -13.02 -9.16
C ARG A 142 -16.86 -13.35 -10.53
N GLU A 143 -16.47 -14.61 -10.77
CA GLU A 143 -15.95 -15.07 -12.07
C GLU A 143 -17.03 -15.08 -13.17
N SER A 144 -18.30 -15.32 -12.81
CA SER A 144 -19.42 -15.31 -13.76
C SER A 144 -19.73 -13.92 -14.34
N LEU A 145 -19.36 -12.83 -13.66
CA LEU A 145 -19.57 -11.46 -14.13
C LEU A 145 -18.48 -10.98 -15.11
N LEU A 146 -17.33 -11.65 -15.15
CA LEU A 146 -16.22 -11.33 -16.07
C LEU A 146 -16.28 -12.15 -17.37
N THR A 147 -17.18 -13.11 -17.47
CA THR A 147 -17.32 -14.04 -18.61
C THR A 147 -18.60 -13.80 -19.43
N GLY A 148 -19.32 -12.70 -19.18
CA GLY A 148 -20.60 -12.33 -19.82
C GLY A 148 -20.50 -11.18 -20.80
#